data_AF-A0A257YFF2-F1
#
_entry.id   AF-A0A257YFF2-F1
#
_cell.length_a   1.000
_cell.length_b   1.000
_cell.length_c   1.000
_cell.angle_alpha   90.00
_cell.angle_beta   90.00
_cell.angle_gamma   90.00
#
_symmetry.space_group_name_H-M   'P 1'
#
loop_
_entity.id
_entity.type
_entity.pdbx_description
1 polymer ?
#
loop_
_entity_poly.entity_id
_entity_poly.type
_entity_poly.pdbx_seq_one_letter_code
_entity_poly.pdbx_strand_id
1 'polypeptide(L)'
;MQIGILQTGEAPDALRDQGDYPDFFETLLAGRGLTFRRWPVLRGAFPASVQDCDGWLITGSRFGAYEDHPWIPPLEEFIRASYAARVPMVGVCFGHQIIAQAMGG
;
A
#
# COMPACT_ATOMS: atom_id res chain seq x y z
N MET A 1 -4.28 -16.26 5.04
CA MET A 1 -4.85 -14.91 4.90
C MET A 1 -4.10 -14.21 3.79
N GLN A 2 -4.82 -13.70 2.80
CA GLN A 2 -4.28 -12.99 1.65
C GLN A 2 -4.14 -11.49 1.97
N ILE A 3 -2.91 -10.97 1.98
CA ILE A 3 -2.61 -9.56 2.18
C ILE A 3 -2.28 -8.91 0.84
N GLY A 4 -2.91 -7.78 0.58
CA GLY A 4 -2.59 -6.96 -0.58
C GLY A 4 -1.57 -5.88 -0.25
N ILE A 5 -0.47 -5.83 -1.01
CA ILE A 5 0.57 -4.81 -0.88
C ILE A 5 0.31 -3.74 -1.94
N LEU A 6 -0.12 -2.55 -1.49
CA LEU A 6 -0.26 -1.36 -2.31
C LEU A 6 1.07 -0.63 -2.36
N GLN A 7 1.81 -0.83 -3.44
CA GLN A 7 3.12 -0.23 -3.65
C GLN A 7 2.98 1.21 -4.14
N THR A 8 3.34 2.17 -3.27
CA THR A 8 3.24 3.62 -3.47
C THR A 8 4.60 4.28 -3.73
N GLY A 9 5.67 3.50 -3.68
CA GLY A 9 7.03 3.95 -3.93
C GLY A 9 7.93 2.80 -4.34
N GLU A 10 9.14 3.16 -4.77
CA GLU A 10 10.21 2.22 -5.08
C GLU A 10 11.29 2.34 -4.02
N ALA A 11 11.95 1.23 -3.72
CA ALA A 11 13.12 1.21 -2.86
C ALA A 11 14.20 2.17 -3.40
N PRO A 12 14.99 2.82 -2.52
CA PRO A 12 16.11 3.66 -2.93
C PRO A 12 17.07 2.90 -3.85
N ASP A 13 17.73 3.60 -4.77
CA ASP A 13 18.63 2.99 -5.75
C ASP A 13 19.71 2.10 -5.09
N ALA A 14 20.22 2.51 -3.93
CA ALA A 14 21.21 1.75 -3.16
C ALA A 14 20.72 0.37 -2.66
N LEU A 15 19.41 0.13 -2.64
CA LEU A 15 18.79 -1.11 -2.19
C LEU A 15 18.14 -1.90 -3.33
N ARG A 16 18.12 -1.38 -4.57
CA ARG A 16 17.42 -2.04 -5.70
C ARG A 16 17.92 -3.45 -6.00
N ASP A 17 19.22 -3.71 -5.81
CA ASP A 17 19.80 -5.05 -6.00
C ASP A 17 19.31 -6.07 -4.95
N GLN A 18 18.76 -5.61 -3.82
CA GLN A 18 18.24 -6.43 -2.74
C GLN A 18 16.72 -6.66 -2.84
N GLY A 19 16.04 -5.98 -3.76
CA GLY A 19 14.59 -6.04 -3.97
C GLY A 19 13.91 -4.68 -3.83
N ASP A 20 12.58 -4.70 -3.89
CA ASP A 20 11.73 -3.52 -3.71
C ASP A 20 10.88 -3.65 -2.42
N TYR A 21 10.14 -2.61 -2.04
CA TYR A 21 9.35 -2.61 -0.81
C TYR A 21 8.43 -3.83 -0.66
N PRO A 22 7.71 -4.31 -1.70
CA PRO A 22 6.94 -5.53 -1.58
C PRO A 22 7.78 -6.75 -1.17
N ASP A 23 8.98 -6.92 -1.74
CA ASP A 23 9.88 -8.04 -1.42
C ASP A 23 10.33 -7.99 0.05
N PHE A 24 10.63 -6.80 0.56
CA PHE A 24 11.02 -6.61 1.96
C PHE A 24 9.89 -6.95 2.92
N PHE A 25 8.64 -6.55 2.62
CA PHE A 25 7.50 -6.87 3.47
C PHE A 25 7.13 -8.36 3.42
N GLU A 26 7.18 -8.97 2.24
CA GLU A 26 6.97 -10.41 2.08
C GLU A 26 7.99 -11.20 2.89
N THR A 27 9.27 -10.79 2.86
CA THR A 27 10.34 -11.40 3.65
C THR A 27 10.13 -11.21 5.16
N LEU A 28 9.83 -9.98 5.60
CA LEU A 28 9.61 -9.63 7.01
C LEU A 28 8.44 -10.42 7.63
N LEU A 29 7.41 -10.68 6.84
CA LEU A 29 6.17 -11.33 7.28
C LEU A 29 6.09 -12.81 6.91
N ALA A 30 7.14 -13.37 6.32
CA ALA A 30 7.23 -14.78 5.94
C ALA A 30 7.01 -15.72 7.15
N GLY A 31 6.50 -16.92 6.87
CA GLY A 31 6.29 -17.96 7.90
C GLY A 31 5.08 -17.74 8.82
N ARG A 32 4.28 -16.69 8.60
CA ARG A 32 3.10 -16.35 9.43
C ARG A 32 1.77 -16.85 8.88
N GLY A 33 1.77 -17.74 7.89
CA GLY A 33 0.54 -18.20 7.21
C GLY A 33 -0.13 -17.11 6.33
N LEU A 34 0.65 -16.11 5.93
CA LEU A 34 0.24 -15.02 5.06
C LEU A 34 0.67 -15.30 3.63
N THR A 35 -0.20 -14.96 2.69
CA THR A 35 0.09 -14.92 1.25
C THR A 35 -0.05 -13.49 0.77
N PHE A 36 0.72 -13.10 -0.24
CA PHE A 36 0.81 -11.70 -0.67
C PHE A 36 0.42 -11.55 -2.13
N ARG A 37 -0.24 -10.43 -2.46
CA ARG A 37 -0.48 -9.99 -3.84
C ARG A 37 -0.11 -8.53 -3.94
N ARG A 38 0.61 -8.17 -5.00
CA ARG A 38 1.21 -6.85 -5.18
C ARG A 38 0.39 -6.02 -6.15
N TRP A 39 0.24 -4.73 -5.85
CA TRP A 39 -0.36 -3.75 -6.74
C TRP A 39 0.56 -2.53 -6.85
N PRO A 40 1.16 -2.27 -8.02
CA PRO A 40 1.95 -1.07 -8.25
C PRO A 40 1.03 0.14 -8.41
N VAL A 41 0.47 0.61 -7.30
CA VAL A 41 -0.40 1.80 -7.22
C VAL A 41 0.30 3.04 -7.75
N LEU A 42 1.61 3.17 -7.50
CA LEU A 42 2.44 4.25 -8.06
C LEU A 42 2.44 4.28 -9.60
N ARG A 43 2.08 3.16 -10.25
CA ARG A 43 1.93 3.00 -11.70
C ARG A 43 0.45 2.93 -12.14
N GLY A 44 -0.48 3.29 -11.27
CA GLY A 44 -1.92 3.32 -11.56
C GLY A 44 -2.62 1.96 -11.54
N ALA A 45 -1.97 0.90 -11.06
CA ALA A 45 -2.59 -0.42 -10.95
C ALA A 45 -3.24 -0.61 -9.57
N PHE A 46 -4.56 -0.72 -9.55
CA PHE A 46 -5.36 -0.89 -8.34
C PHE A 46 -6.09 -2.25 -8.32
N PRO A 47 -6.46 -2.74 -7.13
CA PRO A 47 -7.43 -3.84 -6.99
C PRO A 47 -8.79 -3.45 -7.59
N ALA A 48 -9.53 -4.44 -8.08
CA ALA A 48 -10.88 -4.21 -8.59
C ALA A 48 -11.88 -4.03 -7.44
N SER A 49 -11.59 -4.65 -6.29
CA SER A 49 -12.37 -4.53 -5.06
C SER A 49 -11.47 -4.45 -3.82
N VAL A 50 -11.93 -3.73 -2.80
CA VAL A 50 -11.30 -3.72 -1.47
C VAL A 50 -11.40 -5.08 -0.77
N GLN A 51 -12.28 -5.98 -1.24
CA GLN A 51 -12.38 -7.37 -0.76
C GLN A 51 -11.56 -8.38 -1.58
N ASP A 52 -10.74 -7.93 -2.54
CA ASP A 52 -9.82 -8.80 -3.28
C ASP A 52 -8.74 -9.43 -2.37
N CYS A 53 -8.57 -8.89 -1.16
CA CYS A 53 -7.67 -9.37 -0.12
C CYS A 53 -8.33 -9.25 1.26
N ASP A 54 -7.83 -10.01 2.22
CA ASP A 54 -8.29 -10.00 3.62
C ASP A 54 -7.78 -8.78 4.40
N GLY A 55 -6.77 -8.07 3.87
CA GLY A 55 -6.22 -6.85 4.45
C GLY A 55 -5.20 -6.18 3.54
N TRP A 56 -4.92 -4.90 3.81
CA TRP A 56 -4.08 -4.05 2.96
C TRP A 56 -2.84 -3.52 3.69
N LEU A 57 -1.68 -3.63 3.05
CA LEU A 57 -0.43 -3.02 3.46
C LEU A 57 -0.08 -1.93 2.45
N ILE A 58 -0.01 -0.68 2.91
CA ILE A 58 0.34 0.49 2.09
C ILE A 58 1.79 0.86 2.36
N THR A 59 2.65 0.77 1.33
CA THR A 59 4.09 0.95 1.50
C THR A 59 4.48 2.41 1.75
N GLY A 60 5.77 2.61 2.07
CA GLY A 60 6.40 3.92 2.03
C GLY A 60 6.57 4.44 0.60
N SER A 61 6.83 5.74 0.50
CA SER A 61 7.14 6.43 -0.75
C SER A 61 8.11 7.57 -0.52
N ARG A 62 8.81 7.99 -1.58
CA ARG A 62 9.59 9.23 -1.60
C ARG A 62 8.74 10.47 -1.85
N PHE A 63 7.52 10.28 -2.36
CA PHE A 63 6.55 11.35 -2.56
C PHE A 63 5.87 11.68 -1.22
N GLY A 64 5.48 12.93 -1.04
CA GLY A 64 4.61 13.36 0.05
C GLY A 64 3.14 13.04 -0.22
N ALA A 65 2.36 12.77 0.84
CA ALA A 65 0.93 12.48 0.74
C ALA A 65 0.10 13.64 0.15
N TYR A 66 0.59 14.87 0.30
CA TYR A 66 -0.05 16.10 -0.16
C TYR A 66 0.39 16.54 -1.57
N GLU A 67 1.25 15.76 -2.24
CA GLU A 67 1.65 16.06 -3.61
C GLU A 67 0.54 15.74 -4.61
N ASP A 68 0.54 16.42 -5.76
CA ASP A 68 -0.47 16.24 -6.81
C ASP A 68 -0.04 15.15 -7.81
N HIS A 69 -0.13 13.89 -7.38
CA HIS A 69 0.07 12.75 -8.26
C HIS A 69 -1.26 12.08 -8.63
N PRO A 70 -1.45 11.65 -9.90
CA PRO A 70 -2.73 11.11 -10.37
C PRO A 70 -3.16 9.81 -9.68
N TRP A 71 -2.24 9.09 -9.04
CA TRP A 71 -2.53 7.87 -8.28
C TRP A 71 -2.94 8.14 -6.83
N ILE A 72 -2.74 9.35 -6.31
CA ILE A 72 -3.07 9.70 -4.92
C ILE A 72 -4.60 9.77 -4.70
N PRO A 73 -5.39 10.52 -5.49
CA PRO A 73 -6.84 10.59 -5.26
C PRO A 73 -7.55 9.22 -5.33
N PRO A 74 -7.24 8.33 -6.29
CA PRO A 74 -7.80 6.97 -6.30
C PRO A 74 -7.36 6.12 -5.09
N LEU A 75 -6.13 6.32 -4.60
CA LEU A 75 -5.67 5.64 -3.39
C LEU A 75 -6.44 6.10 -2.15
N GLU A 76 -6.72 7.39 -2.00
CA GLU A 76 -7.55 7.87 -0.90
C GLU A 76 -8.98 7.32 -0.97
N GLU A 77 -9.56 7.25 -2.17
CA GLU A 77 -10.87 6.64 -2.38
C GLU A 77 -10.87 5.16 -1.98
N PHE A 78 -9.84 4.42 -2.39
CA PHE A 78 -9.64 3.04 -2.00
C PHE A 78 -9.51 2.87 -0.48
N ILE A 79 -8.79 3.78 0.19
CA ILE A 79 -8.64 3.80 1.65
C ILE A 79 -10.00 4.01 2.33
N ARG A 80 -10.76 5.03 1.90
CA ARG A 80 -12.11 5.30 2.44
C ARG A 80 -13.05 4.12 2.24
N ALA A 81 -13.00 3.49 1.06
CA ALA A 81 -13.79 2.30 0.76
C ALA A 81 -13.40 1.09 1.63
N SER A 82 -12.10 0.87 1.84
CA SER A 82 -11.59 -0.21 2.70
C SER A 82 -12.04 -0.03 4.15
N TYR A 83 -11.96 1.21 4.66
CA TYR A 83 -12.45 1.56 5.99
C TYR A 83 -13.95 1.32 6.13
N ALA A 84 -14.76 1.81 5.17
CA ALA A 84 -16.21 1.63 5.17
C ALA A 84 -16.60 0.14 5.14
N ALA A 85 -15.86 -0.68 4.39
CA ALA A 85 -16.03 -2.13 4.31
C ALA A 85 -15.47 -2.90 5.51
N ARG A 86 -14.83 -2.22 6.48
CA ARG A 86 -14.13 -2.82 7.63
C ARG A 86 -13.03 -3.81 7.23
N VAL A 87 -12.39 -3.59 6.09
CA VAL A 87 -11.20 -4.35 5.68
C VAL A 87 -9.99 -3.75 6.40
N PRO A 88 -9.21 -4.54 7.15
CA PRO A 88 -8.08 -4.02 7.91
C PRO A 88 -6.98 -3.49 6.99
N MET A 89 -6.37 -2.38 7.40
CA MET A 89 -5.30 -1.72 6.65
C MET A 89 -4.18 -1.27 7.59
N VAL A 90 -2.94 -1.34 7.13
CA VAL A 90 -1.76 -0.78 7.79
C VAL A 90 -0.96 0.03 6.78
N GLY A 91 -0.50 1.20 7.20
CA GLY A 91 0.35 2.08 6.39
C GLY A 91 1.71 2.27 7.03
N VAL A 92 2.76 2.33 6.20
CA VAL A 92 4.14 2.56 6.65
C VAL A 92 4.68 3.85 6.04
N CYS A 93 5.18 4.76 6.88
CA CYS A 93 5.69 6.08 6.45
C CYS A 93 4.63 6.85 5.63
N PHE A 94 4.86 7.09 4.34
CA PHE A 94 3.86 7.62 3.41
C PHE A 94 2.51 6.91 3.54
N GLY A 95 2.50 5.58 3.62
CA GLY A 95 1.28 4.80 3.76
C GLY A 95 0.46 5.18 5.00
N HIS A 96 1.12 5.54 6.10
CA HIS A 96 0.42 6.03 7.30
C HIS A 96 -0.13 7.44 7.10
N GLN A 97 0.66 8.32 6.47
CA GLN A 97 0.27 9.70 6.19
C GLN A 97 -0.95 9.77 5.27
N ILE A 98 -0.96 9.00 4.19
CA ILE A 98 -2.07 9.00 3.23
C ILE A 98 -3.35 8.40 3.83
N ILE A 99 -3.23 7.47 4.78
CA ILE A 99 -4.39 6.98 5.53
C ILE A 99 -4.98 8.10 6.38
N ALA A 100 -4.17 8.83 7.14
CA ALA A 100 -4.65 9.96 7.93
C ALA A 100 -5.31 11.03 7.06
N GLN A 101 -4.67 11.39 5.95
CA GLN A 101 -5.19 12.35 4.98
C GLN A 101 -6.54 11.92 4.39
N ALA A 102 -6.66 10.68 3.94
CA ALA A 102 -7.92 10.16 3.40
C ALA A 102 -9.07 10.18 4.41
N MET A 103 -8.75 10.15 5.71
CA MET A 103 -9.69 10.16 6.83
C MET A 103 -9.94 11.55 7.45
N GLY A 104 -9.32 12.61 6.90
CA GLY A 104 -9.57 13.99 7.31
C GLY A 104 -8.49 14.65 8.18
N GLY A 105 -7.34 14.00 8.40
CA GLY A 105 -6.21 14.54 9.16
C GLY A 105 -6.16 14.07 10.61
#